data_AF-A0A9Q0NB18-F1
#
_entry.id   AF-A0A9Q0NB18-F1
#
_cell.length_a   1.000
_cell.length_b   1.000
_cell.length_c   1.000
_cell.angle_alpha   90.00
_cell.angle_beta   90.00
_cell.angle_gamma   90.00
#
_symmetry.space_group_name_H-M   'P 1'
#
loop_
_entity.id
_entity.type
_entity.pdbx_description
1 polymer ?
#
loop_
_entity_poly.entity_id
_entity_poly.type
_entity_poly.pdbx_seq_one_letter_code
_entity_poly.pdbx_strand_id
1 'polypeptide(L)'
;MLKSMLSKCDKNMTNVSISRMFRGKVRSNTCRIILLTSLVWLLVDVVLLMRYADFFNNVDKRSGEYDVEVPKHHKLVQEEDEDPIVDNNEIDTNNNLDSEWALTIPRTYRSTDLRKWRLAPIVPNNYGHPGEMGKPVKIPPEQHSLMKEKFKENQFNLLASDMISLNRSLTDVRNPDCKLKHYPSKLPTTSIVIVFHNEAWSTLLRTVWSVINRSPRPLLKEIILVDDASEKEYLGKKLENYVKQLPVPTFVLRTVNRSGLIRARLLGAKHVTEVFVIQNGITSTRKFGALDL
;
A
#
# COMPACT_ATOMS: atom_id res chain seq x y z
N MET A 1 79.86 -10.03 8.25
CA MET A 1 78.60 -10.33 8.99
C MET A 1 78.87 -10.08 10.46
N LEU A 2 78.05 -9.23 11.08
CA LEU A 2 77.87 -9.02 12.53
C LEU A 2 79.08 -9.06 13.48
N LYS A 3 79.29 -7.91 14.14
CA LYS A 3 79.49 -7.69 15.60
C LYS A 3 80.18 -6.31 15.70
N SER A 4 79.82 -5.37 16.54
CA SER A 4 78.90 -5.27 17.67
C SER A 4 78.97 -3.78 18.05
N MET A 5 77.90 -3.00 17.95
CA MET A 5 77.05 -2.69 19.10
C MET A 5 77.76 -2.85 20.45
N LEU A 6 78.41 -1.79 20.95
CA LEU A 6 78.71 -1.56 22.37
C LEU A 6 79.40 -0.19 22.58
N SER A 7 78.71 0.91 22.28
CA SER A 7 79.21 2.24 22.72
C SER A 7 78.11 3.29 22.92
N LYS A 8 76.84 2.89 23.11
CA LYS A 8 75.74 3.88 23.24
C LYS A 8 74.68 3.54 24.31
N CYS A 9 75.01 2.67 25.26
CA CYS A 9 74.27 2.55 26.51
C CYS A 9 75.12 3.15 27.62
N ASP A 10 74.95 4.46 27.86
CA ASP A 10 75.17 5.03 29.20
C ASP A 10 74.68 6.48 29.35
N LYS A 11 74.06 7.08 28.33
CA LYS A 11 73.46 8.43 28.44
C LYS A 11 71.93 8.47 28.43
N ASN A 12 71.24 7.32 28.49
CA ASN A 12 69.77 7.27 28.38
C ASN A 12 69.01 6.90 29.67
N MET A 13 69.70 6.71 30.82
CA MET A 13 69.02 6.28 32.05
C MET A 13 68.47 7.41 32.95
N THR A 14 68.69 8.68 32.62
CA THR A 14 68.16 9.81 33.41
C THR A 14 66.88 10.44 32.84
N ASN A 15 66.62 10.36 31.54
CA ASN A 15 65.42 10.95 30.91
C ASN A 15 64.15 10.07 30.94
N VAL A 16 64.29 8.78 31.24
CA VAL A 16 63.15 7.83 31.27
C VAL A 16 62.34 7.92 32.56
N SER A 17 62.93 8.44 33.65
CA SER A 17 62.23 8.52 34.94
C SER A 17 61.26 9.71 35.01
N ILE A 18 61.64 10.88 34.47
CA ILE A 18 60.82 12.10 34.50
C ILE A 18 59.61 11.98 33.55
N SER A 19 59.77 11.29 32.42
CA SER A 19 58.71 11.07 31.43
C SER A 19 57.64 10.06 31.88
N ARG A 20 57.94 9.17 32.86
CA ARG A 20 56.94 8.26 33.44
C ARG A 20 56.04 8.92 34.48
N MET A 21 56.54 9.88 35.26
CA MET A 21 55.71 10.58 36.26
C MET A 21 54.70 11.55 35.61
N PHE A 22 55.05 12.19 34.49
CA PHE A 22 54.13 13.11 33.79
C PHE A 22 53.08 12.40 32.92
N ARG A 23 53.34 11.15 32.48
CA ARG A 23 52.42 10.40 31.59
C ARG A 23 51.22 9.77 32.32
N GLY A 24 51.32 9.58 33.64
CA GLY A 24 50.21 9.06 34.46
C GLY A 24 49.16 10.12 34.82
N LYS A 25 49.61 11.36 35.09
CA LYS A 25 48.73 12.45 35.54
C LYS A 25 48.00 13.15 34.39
N VAL A 26 48.66 13.28 33.24
CA VAL A 26 48.06 13.87 32.02
C VAL A 26 46.95 12.99 31.44
N ARG A 27 47.12 11.65 31.40
CA ARG A 27 46.05 10.73 30.92
C ARG A 27 44.79 10.76 31.78
N SER A 28 44.94 10.90 33.11
CA SER A 28 43.78 11.02 34.00
C SER A 28 43.03 12.33 33.78
N ASN A 29 43.77 13.43 33.61
CA ASN A 29 43.16 14.74 33.36
C ASN A 29 42.49 14.82 31.99
N THR A 30 43.07 14.25 30.93
CA THR A 30 42.42 14.20 29.61
C THR A 30 41.17 13.33 29.63
N CYS A 31 41.20 12.18 30.32
CA CYS A 31 40.03 11.32 30.46
C CYS A 31 38.94 12.01 31.29
N ARG A 32 39.31 12.72 32.36
CA ARG A 32 38.38 13.56 33.15
C ARG A 32 37.78 14.68 32.31
N ILE A 33 38.57 15.36 31.47
CA ILE A 33 38.05 16.40 30.58
C ILE A 33 37.06 15.79 29.58
N ILE A 34 37.39 14.66 28.94
CA ILE A 34 36.48 13.98 28.01
C ILE A 34 35.18 13.55 28.70
N LEU A 35 35.28 12.94 29.89
CA LEU A 35 34.11 12.54 30.67
C LEU A 35 33.27 13.73 31.11
N LEU A 36 33.90 14.85 31.50
CA LEU A 36 33.21 16.08 31.86
C LEU A 36 32.54 16.72 30.65
N THR A 37 33.21 16.79 29.50
CA THR A 37 32.62 17.36 28.28
C THR A 37 31.46 16.50 27.78
N SER A 38 31.59 15.17 27.81
CA SER A 38 30.50 14.27 27.42
C SER A 38 29.32 14.35 28.38
N LEU A 39 29.57 14.54 29.68
CA LEU A 39 28.52 14.73 30.68
C LEU A 39 27.82 16.08 30.51
N VAL A 40 28.55 17.14 30.20
CA VAL A 40 27.97 18.46 29.90
C VAL A 40 27.10 18.40 28.64
N TRP A 41 27.59 17.78 27.56
CA TRP A 41 26.80 17.63 26.33
C TRP A 41 25.57 16.74 26.53
N LEU A 42 25.68 15.67 27.31
CA LEU A 42 24.53 14.83 27.68
C LEU A 42 23.50 15.62 28.49
N LEU A 43 23.93 16.45 29.45
CA LEU A 43 23.00 17.31 30.20
C LEU A 43 22.35 18.38 29.32
N VAL A 44 23.08 18.95 28.37
CA VAL A 44 22.52 19.88 27.37
C VAL A 44 21.47 19.16 26.53
N ASP A 45 21.75 17.98 26.00
CA ASP A 45 20.79 17.19 25.21
C ASP A 45 19.56 16.79 26.04
N VAL A 46 19.74 16.39 27.31
CA VAL A 46 18.62 16.09 28.21
C VAL A 46 17.79 17.33 28.51
N VAL A 47 18.40 18.50 28.71
CA VAL A 47 17.68 19.77 28.91
C VAL A 47 16.99 20.23 27.62
N LEU A 48 17.59 20.00 26.45
CA LEU A 48 17.02 20.34 25.15
C LEU A 48 15.85 19.41 24.83
N LEU A 49 15.98 18.12 25.15
CA LEU A 49 14.90 17.12 25.09
C LEU A 49 13.80 17.42 26.10
N MET A 50 14.11 17.83 27.33
CA MET A 50 13.11 18.26 28.33
C MET A 50 12.41 19.54 27.89
N ARG A 51 13.12 20.53 27.34
CA ARG A 51 12.53 21.76 26.77
C ARG A 51 11.62 21.49 25.58
N TYR A 52 11.98 20.55 24.71
CA TYR A 52 11.15 20.13 23.59
C TYR A 52 9.99 19.23 24.05
N ALA A 53 10.21 18.34 25.02
CA ALA A 53 9.18 17.50 25.60
C ALA A 53 8.17 18.33 26.41
N ASP A 54 8.59 19.40 27.07
CA ASP A 54 7.70 20.33 27.76
C ASP A 54 6.89 21.21 26.78
N PHE A 55 7.36 21.36 25.54
CA PHE A 55 6.55 21.90 24.44
C PHE A 55 5.45 20.90 23.99
N PHE A 56 5.70 19.60 24.14
CA PHE A 56 4.69 18.55 23.97
C PHE A 56 3.84 18.28 25.22
N ASN A 57 4.31 18.60 26.45
CA ASN A 57 3.55 18.33 27.68
C ASN A 57 2.41 19.33 27.95
N ASN A 58 2.30 20.41 27.17
CA ASN A 58 1.06 21.21 27.09
C ASN A 58 0.12 20.74 25.97
N VAL A 59 0.50 19.69 25.22
CA VAL A 59 -0.29 19.03 24.19
C VAL A 59 -0.16 17.52 24.34
N ASP A 60 -0.51 16.98 25.51
CA ASP A 60 -1.15 15.66 25.66
C ASP A 60 -1.16 15.25 27.14
N LYS A 61 -2.34 15.39 27.77
CA LYS A 61 -2.75 14.46 28.81
C LYS A 61 -3.70 13.46 28.19
N ARG A 62 -3.20 12.28 27.85
CA ARG A 62 -3.91 11.00 28.03
C ARG A 62 -2.94 9.83 27.84
N SER A 63 -2.49 9.33 28.97
CA SER A 63 -1.84 8.03 29.15
C SER A 63 -2.78 6.90 28.72
N GLY A 64 -2.24 5.94 27.97
CA GLY A 64 -2.85 4.63 27.82
C GLY A 64 -2.49 3.70 28.99
N GLU A 65 -3.37 2.74 29.25
CA GLU A 65 -3.09 1.52 30.01
C GLU A 65 -4.02 0.44 29.41
N TYR A 66 -3.44 -0.66 28.92
CA TYR A 66 -4.18 -1.81 28.39
C TYR A 66 -4.26 -2.87 29.49
N ASP A 67 -5.40 -2.95 30.16
CA ASP A 67 -5.78 -4.11 30.96
C ASP A 67 -6.89 -4.89 30.25
N VAL A 68 -6.62 -6.18 30.03
CA VAL A 68 -7.57 -7.15 29.47
C VAL A 68 -8.43 -7.66 30.62
N GLU A 69 -9.66 -7.15 30.75
CA GLU A 69 -10.71 -7.79 31.53
C GLU A 69 -11.76 -8.41 30.59
N VAL A 70 -11.88 -9.73 30.68
CA VAL A 70 -12.90 -10.54 30.01
C VAL A 70 -14.20 -10.45 30.81
N PRO A 71 -15.32 -9.94 30.26
CA PRO A 71 -16.59 -9.98 30.96
C PRO A 71 -17.30 -11.33 30.71
N LYS A 72 -17.75 -11.90 31.83
CA LYS A 72 -18.48 -13.14 31.97
C LYS A 72 -19.79 -13.14 31.16
N HIS A 73 -20.05 -14.30 30.55
CA HIS A 73 -21.37 -14.73 30.09
C HIS A 73 -22.42 -14.54 31.19
N HIS A 74 -23.46 -13.75 30.89
CA HIS A 74 -24.80 -14.03 31.39
C HIS A 74 -25.78 -14.01 30.20
N LYS A 75 -26.39 -15.18 29.97
CA LYS A 75 -27.59 -15.38 29.17
C LYS A 75 -28.66 -14.37 29.56
N LEU A 76 -29.36 -13.81 28.58
CA LEU A 76 -30.82 -13.89 28.42
C LEU A 76 -31.17 -13.62 26.94
N VAL A 77 -32.03 -14.48 26.40
CA VAL A 77 -32.61 -14.46 25.05
C VAL A 77 -33.94 -13.70 25.13
N GLN A 78 -34.24 -12.86 24.12
CA GLN A 78 -35.56 -12.55 23.54
C GLN A 78 -35.28 -11.58 22.36
N GLU A 79 -35.34 -12.04 21.11
CA GLU A 79 -36.50 -12.12 20.21
C GLU A 79 -36.96 -10.75 19.67
N GLU A 80 -36.94 -10.67 18.34
CA GLU A 80 -37.68 -9.78 17.43
C GLU A 80 -37.44 -8.27 17.55
N ASP A 81 -36.90 -7.69 16.48
CA ASP A 81 -37.53 -6.53 15.83
C ASP A 81 -37.00 -6.44 14.38
N GLU A 82 -37.91 -6.68 13.43
CA GLU A 82 -37.74 -6.28 12.05
C GLU A 82 -37.78 -4.74 11.99
N ASP A 83 -36.67 -4.11 11.62
CA ASP A 83 -36.71 -2.68 11.32
C ASP A 83 -37.18 -2.42 9.88
N PRO A 84 -38.15 -1.51 9.69
CA PRO A 84 -38.99 -1.44 8.51
C PRO A 84 -38.31 -0.77 7.32
N ILE A 85 -38.72 -1.20 6.13
CA ILE A 85 -38.50 -0.49 4.86
C ILE A 85 -39.22 0.86 4.93
N VAL A 86 -38.47 1.96 4.82
CA VAL A 86 -39.06 3.30 4.59
C VAL A 86 -38.59 3.83 3.23
N ASP A 87 -39.57 4.05 2.35
CA ASP A 87 -39.43 4.59 1.00
C ASP A 87 -39.78 6.09 0.97
N ASN A 88 -39.02 6.82 0.14
CA ASN A 88 -39.25 8.14 -0.46
C ASN A 88 -39.84 9.29 0.39
N ASN A 89 -38.98 9.97 1.14
CA ASN A 89 -38.58 11.36 0.93
C ASN A 89 -37.70 11.80 2.10
N GLU A 90 -36.47 12.24 1.79
CA GLU A 90 -35.59 13.02 2.66
C GLU A 90 -35.34 12.46 4.08
N ILE A 91 -34.23 11.73 4.25
CA ILE A 91 -33.70 11.43 5.59
C ILE A 91 -32.93 12.67 6.06
N ASP A 92 -33.56 13.49 6.91
CA ASP A 92 -32.90 14.57 7.63
C ASP A 92 -32.09 13.98 8.81
N THR A 93 -30.77 14.07 8.76
CA THR A 93 -29.87 13.66 9.85
C THR A 93 -29.14 14.85 10.47
N ASN A 94 -29.81 15.99 10.63
CA ASN A 94 -29.21 17.16 11.28
C ASN A 94 -29.08 17.09 12.81
N ASN A 95 -29.35 15.96 13.46
CA ASN A 95 -29.21 15.89 14.92
C ASN A 95 -28.16 14.85 15.34
N ASN A 96 -27.09 15.39 15.92
CA ASN A 96 -25.98 14.76 16.65
C ASN A 96 -24.79 14.24 15.84
N LEU A 97 -23.86 15.14 15.50
CA LEU A 97 -22.43 14.91 15.78
C LEU A 97 -21.65 16.24 15.63
N ASP A 98 -21.30 16.83 16.78
CA ASP A 98 -20.45 18.03 16.91
C ASP A 98 -19.00 17.72 16.50
N SER A 99 -18.77 17.66 15.18
CA SER A 99 -17.44 17.49 14.60
C SER A 99 -17.23 18.55 13.53
N GLU A 100 -16.46 19.59 13.89
CA GLU A 100 -16.09 20.73 13.04
C GLU A 100 -15.24 20.35 11.81
N TRP A 101 -15.03 19.06 11.54
CA TRP A 101 -14.34 18.54 10.35
C TRP A 101 -15.19 17.55 9.54
N ALA A 102 -16.45 17.32 9.90
CA ALA A 102 -17.39 16.57 9.07
C ALA A 102 -17.87 17.46 7.92
N LEU A 103 -17.07 17.51 6.84
CA LEU A 103 -17.54 17.99 5.54
C LEU A 103 -18.91 17.35 5.23
N THR A 104 -19.87 18.21 4.88
CA THR A 104 -21.27 17.92 4.57
C THR A 104 -21.39 17.04 3.32
N ILE A 105 -20.94 15.80 3.39
CA ILE A 105 -21.15 14.81 2.34
C ILE A 105 -22.50 14.16 2.64
N PRO A 106 -23.55 14.38 1.84
CA PRO A 106 -24.79 13.64 1.99
C PRO A 106 -24.46 12.15 1.86
N ARG A 107 -24.70 11.38 2.94
CA ARG A 107 -24.48 9.92 2.99
C ARG A 107 -25.49 9.12 2.16
N THR A 108 -26.33 9.80 1.39
CA THR A 108 -27.46 9.21 0.66
C THR A 108 -27.25 9.38 -0.85
N TYR A 109 -27.28 8.27 -1.58
CA TYR A 109 -27.21 8.27 -3.03
C TYR A 109 -28.56 8.70 -3.62
N ARG A 110 -28.55 9.45 -4.73
CA ARG A 110 -29.78 9.72 -5.48
C ARG A 110 -30.28 8.42 -6.10
N SER A 111 -31.60 8.25 -6.12
CA SER A 111 -32.25 7.05 -6.66
C SER A 111 -31.93 6.81 -8.15
N THR A 112 -31.60 7.86 -8.91
CA THR A 112 -31.18 7.81 -10.33
C THR A 112 -29.83 7.14 -10.55
N ASP A 113 -28.96 7.21 -9.55
CA ASP A 113 -27.55 6.79 -9.63
C ASP A 113 -27.40 5.32 -9.20
N LEU A 114 -28.46 4.77 -8.61
CA LEU A 114 -28.53 3.39 -8.19
C LEU A 114 -28.87 2.46 -9.37
N ARG A 115 -28.22 1.31 -9.38
CA ARG A 115 -28.38 0.24 -10.38
C ARG A 115 -28.60 -1.09 -9.69
N LYS A 116 -29.37 -1.98 -10.33
CA LYS A 116 -29.70 -3.28 -9.77
C LYS A 116 -28.44 -4.14 -9.59
N TRP A 117 -28.18 -4.59 -8.38
CA TRP A 117 -27.10 -5.52 -8.09
C TRP A 117 -27.39 -6.89 -8.73
N ARG A 118 -26.36 -7.48 -9.33
CA ARG A 118 -26.39 -8.86 -9.84
C ARG A 118 -25.04 -9.49 -9.58
N LEU A 119 -25.03 -10.80 -9.38
CA LEU A 119 -23.78 -11.55 -9.28
C LEU A 119 -22.98 -11.43 -10.57
N ALA A 120 -21.69 -11.13 -10.45
CA ALA A 120 -20.77 -11.18 -11.58
C ALA A 120 -20.68 -12.63 -12.12
N PRO A 121 -20.53 -12.80 -13.43
CA PRO A 121 -20.38 -14.12 -14.03
C PRO A 121 -19.14 -14.84 -13.48
N ILE A 122 -19.21 -16.17 -13.42
CA ILE A 122 -18.06 -16.99 -13.03
C ILE A 122 -17.12 -17.07 -14.24
N VAL A 123 -15.85 -16.74 -14.03
CA VAL A 123 -14.82 -16.94 -15.07
C VAL A 123 -14.58 -18.44 -15.24
N PRO A 124 -14.80 -19.01 -16.44
CA PRO A 124 -14.65 -20.44 -16.66
C PRO A 124 -13.19 -20.88 -16.46
N ASN A 125 -13.02 -22.12 -16.00
CA ASN A 125 -11.69 -22.71 -15.81
C ASN A 125 -11.16 -23.23 -17.13
N ASN A 126 -9.99 -22.75 -17.55
CA ASN A 126 -9.28 -23.26 -18.72
C ASN A 126 -8.23 -24.28 -18.27
N TYR A 127 -8.63 -25.54 -18.10
CA TYR A 127 -7.73 -26.58 -17.61
C TYR A 127 -6.44 -26.71 -18.44
N GLY A 128 -5.31 -26.90 -17.77
CA GLY A 128 -4.00 -27.10 -18.41
C GLY A 128 -3.23 -25.82 -18.75
N HIS A 129 -3.85 -24.64 -18.69
CA HIS A 129 -3.13 -23.39 -18.94
C HIS A 129 -2.25 -22.97 -17.74
N PRO A 130 -1.09 -22.33 -18.00
CA PRO A 130 -0.23 -21.82 -16.93
C PRO A 130 -0.94 -20.80 -16.04
N GLY A 131 -0.82 -20.96 -14.72
CA GLY A 131 -1.32 -19.98 -13.73
C GLY A 131 -2.81 -20.01 -13.43
N GLU A 132 -3.54 -20.95 -14.04
CA GLU A 132 -4.97 -21.15 -13.80
C GLU A 132 -5.26 -21.60 -12.38
N MET A 133 -6.41 -21.17 -11.85
CA MET A 133 -6.78 -21.35 -10.43
C MET A 133 -5.77 -20.76 -9.43
N GLY A 134 -4.80 -19.96 -9.90
CA GLY A 134 -3.70 -19.46 -9.09
C GLY A 134 -2.55 -20.46 -8.88
N LYS A 135 -2.48 -21.53 -9.68
CA LYS A 135 -1.39 -22.51 -9.61
C LYS A 135 -0.03 -21.89 -9.98
N PRO A 136 1.09 -22.38 -9.41
CA PRO A 136 2.42 -21.90 -9.79
C PRO A 136 2.75 -22.26 -11.24
N VAL A 137 3.38 -21.33 -11.96
CA VAL A 137 3.88 -21.56 -13.32
C VAL A 137 5.29 -22.14 -13.25
N LYS A 138 5.50 -23.30 -13.89
CA LYS A 138 6.81 -23.92 -14.01
C LYS A 138 7.44 -23.50 -15.33
N ILE A 139 8.61 -22.86 -15.26
CA ILE A 139 9.36 -22.43 -16.45
C ILE A 139 10.41 -23.49 -16.78
N PRO A 140 10.51 -23.94 -18.05
CA PRO A 140 11.52 -24.91 -18.46
C PRO A 140 12.94 -24.36 -18.26
N PRO A 141 13.91 -25.21 -17.89
CA PRO A 141 15.28 -24.79 -17.57
C PRO A 141 15.96 -24.03 -18.72
N GLU A 142 15.63 -24.36 -19.97
CA GLU A 142 16.12 -23.70 -21.18
C GLU A 142 15.81 -22.19 -21.21
N GLN A 143 14.70 -21.77 -20.59
CA GLN A 143 14.24 -20.38 -20.58
C GLN A 143 14.67 -19.61 -19.32
N HIS A 144 15.47 -20.21 -18.44
CA HIS A 144 15.88 -19.55 -17.18
C HIS A 144 16.78 -18.34 -17.43
N SER A 145 17.55 -18.32 -18.51
CA SER A 145 18.34 -17.14 -18.93
C SER A 145 17.43 -15.96 -19.26
N LEU A 146 16.44 -16.18 -20.15
CA LEU A 146 15.46 -15.17 -20.54
C LEU A 146 14.60 -14.72 -19.35
N MET A 147 14.24 -15.64 -18.45
CA MET A 147 13.54 -15.31 -17.20
C MET A 147 14.35 -14.33 -16.36
N LYS A 148 15.66 -14.58 -16.16
CA LYS A 148 16.55 -13.70 -15.38
C LYS A 148 16.74 -12.34 -16.03
N GLU A 149 16.79 -12.28 -17.35
CA GLU A 149 16.86 -11.04 -18.10
C GLU A 149 15.58 -10.20 -17.91
N LYS A 150 14.42 -10.80 -18.21
CA LYS A 150 13.12 -10.16 -18.05
C LYS A 150 12.79 -9.76 -16.61
N PHE A 151 13.36 -10.45 -15.62
CA PHE A 151 13.20 -10.09 -14.20
C PHE A 151 13.80 -8.72 -13.88
N LYS A 152 14.89 -8.32 -14.55
CA LYS A 152 15.56 -7.03 -14.29
C LYS A 152 14.69 -5.83 -14.66
N GLU A 153 13.81 -5.98 -15.65
CA GLU A 153 12.98 -4.88 -16.16
C GLU A 153 11.92 -4.43 -15.15
N ASN A 154 11.17 -5.38 -14.56
CA ASN A 154 10.02 -5.06 -13.71
C ASN A 154 10.11 -5.65 -12.29
N GLN A 155 11.24 -6.29 -11.92
CA GLN A 155 11.47 -6.90 -10.60
C GLN A 155 10.49 -8.02 -10.22
N PHE A 156 9.86 -8.64 -11.22
CA PHE A 156 9.07 -9.86 -11.09
C PHE A 156 9.24 -10.73 -12.33
N ASN A 157 8.78 -11.97 -12.26
CA ASN A 157 8.88 -12.92 -13.36
C ASN A 157 7.90 -12.58 -14.49
N LEU A 158 8.32 -11.65 -15.36
CA LEU A 158 7.54 -11.22 -16.51
C LEU A 158 7.30 -12.38 -17.49
N LEU A 159 8.28 -13.29 -17.67
CA LEU A 159 8.10 -14.45 -18.53
C LEU A 159 6.94 -15.34 -18.07
N ALA A 160 6.86 -15.62 -16.77
CA ALA A 160 5.72 -16.32 -16.19
C ALA A 160 4.43 -15.53 -16.38
N SER A 161 4.45 -14.21 -16.16
CA SER A 161 3.26 -13.38 -16.37
C SER A 161 2.78 -13.45 -17.82
N ASP A 162 3.66 -13.39 -18.81
CA ASP A 162 3.28 -13.43 -20.22
C ASP A 162 2.67 -14.79 -20.62
N MET A 163 3.06 -15.89 -19.96
CA MET A 163 2.48 -17.23 -20.17
C MET A 163 1.08 -17.38 -19.57
N ILE A 164 0.74 -16.57 -18.56
CA ILE A 164 -0.55 -16.67 -17.87
C ILE A 164 -1.61 -15.89 -18.66
N SER A 165 -2.77 -16.51 -18.87
CA SER A 165 -3.91 -15.87 -19.54
C SER A 165 -4.32 -14.55 -18.87
N LEU A 166 -4.73 -13.56 -19.66
CA LEU A 166 -5.34 -12.33 -19.15
C LEU A 166 -6.66 -12.60 -18.42
N ASN A 167 -7.39 -13.63 -18.87
CA ASN A 167 -8.69 -14.04 -18.34
C ASN A 167 -8.61 -15.28 -17.44
N ARG A 168 -7.48 -15.52 -16.77
CA ARG A 168 -7.31 -16.71 -15.91
C ARG A 168 -8.36 -16.79 -14.79
N SER A 169 -8.75 -18.01 -14.41
CA SER A 169 -9.59 -18.24 -13.25
C SER A 169 -8.77 -18.24 -11.95
N LEU A 170 -9.44 -18.04 -10.82
CA LEU A 170 -8.82 -17.99 -9.50
C LEU A 170 -9.63 -18.79 -8.49
N THR A 171 -8.93 -19.43 -7.55
CA THR A 171 -9.57 -20.11 -6.43
C THR A 171 -10.18 -19.08 -5.46
N ASP A 172 -11.45 -19.30 -5.08
CA ASP A 172 -12.13 -18.51 -4.06
C ASP A 172 -11.67 -18.93 -2.66
N VAL A 173 -10.86 -18.09 -2.01
CA VAL A 173 -10.32 -18.31 -0.66
C VAL A 173 -11.07 -17.52 0.41
N ARG A 174 -12.18 -16.89 0.05
CA ARG A 174 -12.98 -16.11 1.01
C ARG A 174 -13.61 -17.06 2.02
N ASN A 175 -13.81 -16.56 3.25
CA ASN A 175 -14.57 -17.28 4.27
C ASN A 175 -15.96 -17.64 3.68
N PRO A 176 -16.47 -18.88 3.86
CA PRO A 176 -17.83 -19.25 3.45
C PRO A 176 -18.90 -18.23 3.86
N ASP A 177 -18.78 -17.57 5.01
CA ASP A 177 -19.73 -16.55 5.48
C ASP A 177 -19.81 -15.34 4.54
N CYS A 178 -18.70 -14.99 3.87
CA CYS A 178 -18.68 -13.93 2.86
C CYS A 178 -19.55 -14.26 1.62
N LYS A 179 -19.90 -15.54 1.41
CA LYS A 179 -20.79 -15.97 0.33
C LYS A 179 -22.27 -15.79 0.70
N LEU A 180 -22.57 -15.77 1.99
CA LEU A 180 -23.92 -15.59 2.55
C LEU A 180 -24.30 -14.12 2.76
N LYS A 181 -23.35 -13.20 2.56
CA LYS A 181 -23.61 -11.77 2.70
C LYS A 181 -24.65 -11.29 1.68
N HIS A 182 -25.78 -10.79 2.18
CA HIS A 182 -26.79 -10.13 1.39
C HIS A 182 -26.43 -8.67 1.16
N TYR A 183 -26.68 -8.21 -0.07
CA TYR A 183 -26.46 -6.82 -0.47
C TYR A 183 -27.80 -6.20 -0.87
N PRO A 184 -27.97 -4.87 -0.70
CA PRO A 184 -29.13 -4.17 -1.20
C PRO A 184 -29.38 -4.45 -2.69
N SER A 185 -30.66 -4.48 -3.08
CA SER A 185 -31.05 -4.78 -4.46
C SER A 185 -30.55 -3.75 -5.47
N LYS A 186 -30.30 -2.52 -5.02
CA LYS A 186 -29.75 -1.42 -5.81
C LYS A 186 -28.51 -0.85 -5.13
N LEU A 187 -27.48 -0.57 -5.92
CA LEU A 187 -26.19 -0.04 -5.47
C LEU A 187 -25.73 1.07 -6.42
N PRO A 188 -24.91 2.02 -5.96
CA PRO A 188 -24.35 3.05 -6.82
C PRO A 188 -23.46 2.47 -7.91
N THR A 189 -23.25 3.24 -8.97
CA THR A 189 -22.22 2.90 -9.96
C THR A 189 -20.84 3.34 -9.51
N THR A 190 -19.84 2.60 -9.95
CA THR A 190 -18.45 2.79 -9.55
C THR A 190 -17.57 2.95 -10.77
N SER A 191 -16.63 3.89 -10.69
CA SER A 191 -15.57 4.11 -11.67
C SER A 191 -14.25 3.59 -11.12
N ILE A 192 -13.52 2.79 -11.90
CA ILE A 192 -12.26 2.19 -11.44
C ILE A 192 -11.10 3.01 -11.96
N VAL A 193 -10.26 3.52 -11.05
CA VAL A 193 -9.05 4.27 -11.40
C VAL A 193 -7.83 3.37 -11.21
N ILE A 194 -7.10 3.12 -12.28
CA ILE A 194 -5.87 2.32 -12.27
C ILE A 194 -4.72 3.22 -12.66
N VAL A 195 -3.81 3.49 -11.72
CA VAL A 195 -2.59 4.25 -11.99
C VAL A 195 -1.47 3.29 -12.37
N PHE A 196 -0.73 3.63 -13.43
CA PHE A 196 0.41 2.85 -13.89
C PHE A 196 1.57 3.74 -14.36
N HIS A 197 2.79 3.22 -14.25
CA HIS A 197 4.00 3.83 -14.77
C HIS A 197 4.95 2.72 -15.20
N ASN A 198 5.31 2.67 -16.49
CA ASN A 198 6.20 1.64 -17.05
C ASN A 198 5.77 0.20 -16.71
N GLU A 199 4.47 -0.04 -16.56
CA GLU A 199 3.92 -1.34 -16.19
C GLU A 199 4.03 -2.35 -17.34
N ALA A 200 4.14 -3.65 -17.02
CA ALA A 200 4.15 -4.67 -18.05
C ALA A 200 2.78 -4.81 -18.72
N TRP A 201 2.77 -5.06 -20.03
CA TRP A 201 1.52 -5.23 -20.80
C TRP A 201 0.63 -6.34 -20.23
N SER A 202 1.21 -7.50 -19.90
CA SER A 202 0.46 -8.65 -19.40
C SER A 202 -0.14 -8.42 -18.01
N THR A 203 0.55 -7.70 -17.12
CA THR A 203 0.05 -7.39 -15.77
C THR A 203 -1.07 -6.37 -15.81
N LEU A 204 -0.84 -5.24 -16.49
CA LEU A 204 -1.83 -4.16 -16.61
C LEU A 204 -3.14 -4.67 -17.21
N LEU A 205 -3.08 -5.37 -18.35
CA LEU A 205 -4.30 -5.89 -18.98
C LEU A 205 -4.96 -6.99 -18.18
N ARG A 206 -4.19 -7.83 -17.46
CA ARG A 206 -4.78 -8.81 -16.56
C ARG A 206 -5.57 -8.13 -15.45
N THR A 207 -5.11 -6.98 -14.95
CA THR A 207 -5.88 -6.18 -13.99
C THR A 207 -7.17 -5.67 -14.61
N VAL A 208 -7.11 -5.06 -15.79
CA VAL A 208 -8.31 -4.56 -16.49
C VAL A 208 -9.33 -5.67 -16.74
N TRP A 209 -8.90 -6.81 -17.31
CA TRP A 209 -9.77 -7.96 -17.54
C TRP A 209 -10.31 -8.57 -16.24
N SER A 210 -9.50 -8.57 -15.18
CA SER A 210 -9.97 -9.03 -13.88
C SER A 210 -11.10 -8.17 -13.33
N VAL A 211 -11.03 -6.85 -13.50
CA VAL A 211 -12.13 -5.93 -13.15
C VAL A 211 -13.36 -6.23 -14.00
N ILE A 212 -13.21 -6.27 -15.33
CA ILE A 212 -14.32 -6.49 -16.26
C ILE A 212 -15.06 -7.80 -15.96
N ASN A 213 -14.31 -8.89 -15.75
CA ASN A 213 -14.89 -10.22 -15.60
C ASN A 213 -15.51 -10.48 -14.22
N ARG A 214 -15.09 -9.74 -13.17
CA ARG A 214 -15.44 -10.04 -11.77
C ARG A 214 -16.22 -8.94 -11.08
N SER A 215 -16.49 -7.84 -11.77
CA SER A 215 -17.41 -6.80 -11.33
C SER A 215 -18.81 -7.03 -11.92
N PRO A 216 -19.88 -6.79 -11.15
CA PRO A 216 -21.23 -6.73 -11.69
C PRO A 216 -21.32 -5.68 -12.81
N ARG A 217 -21.64 -6.12 -14.04
CA ARG A 217 -21.67 -5.24 -15.21
C ARG A 217 -22.53 -3.97 -15.03
N PRO A 218 -23.70 -3.99 -14.37
CA PRO A 218 -24.53 -2.80 -14.16
C PRO A 218 -23.90 -1.76 -13.22
N LEU A 219 -22.96 -2.15 -12.36
CA LEU A 219 -22.31 -1.26 -11.39
C LEU A 219 -21.02 -0.67 -11.94
N LEU A 220 -20.38 -1.34 -12.90
CA LEU A 220 -19.14 -0.87 -13.50
C LEU A 220 -19.42 0.19 -14.58
N LYS A 221 -19.28 1.47 -14.20
CA LYS A 221 -19.50 2.63 -15.07
C LYS A 221 -18.41 2.71 -16.14
N GLU A 222 -17.17 2.82 -15.69
CA GLU A 222 -15.99 3.02 -16.53
C GLU A 222 -14.69 2.59 -15.84
N ILE A 223 -13.63 2.44 -16.63
CA ILE A 223 -12.27 2.18 -16.17
C ILE A 223 -11.35 3.29 -16.68
N ILE A 224 -10.70 4.00 -15.77
CA ILE A 224 -9.80 5.10 -16.04
C ILE A 224 -8.38 4.63 -15.79
N LEU A 225 -7.60 4.52 -16.87
CA LEU A 225 -6.17 4.19 -16.78
C LEU A 225 -5.37 5.49 -16.74
N VAL A 226 -4.72 5.78 -15.62
CA VAL A 226 -3.88 6.99 -15.48
C VAL A 226 -2.43 6.61 -15.69
N ASP A 227 -1.87 7.07 -16.80
CA ASP A 227 -0.46 6.93 -17.16
C ASP A 227 0.35 8.06 -16.51
N ASP A 228 1.18 7.73 -15.52
CA ASP A 228 2.07 8.68 -14.84
C ASP A 228 3.40 8.82 -15.59
N ALA A 229 3.36 9.32 -16.83
CA ALA A 229 4.50 9.53 -17.72
C ALA A 229 5.34 8.25 -17.99
N SER A 230 4.71 7.20 -18.50
CA SER A 230 5.41 6.00 -18.97
C SER A 230 6.25 6.27 -20.24
N GLU A 231 7.39 5.59 -20.33
CA GLU A 231 8.33 5.69 -21.45
C GLU A 231 8.15 4.57 -22.48
N LYS A 232 7.49 3.46 -22.09
CA LYS A 232 7.34 2.28 -22.96
C LYS A 232 6.35 2.53 -24.09
N GLU A 233 6.78 2.35 -25.34
CA GLU A 233 5.99 2.64 -26.55
C GLU A 233 4.63 1.91 -26.59
N TYR A 234 4.58 0.66 -26.11
CA TYR A 234 3.34 -0.12 -26.10
C TYR A 234 2.26 0.43 -25.15
N LEU A 235 2.64 1.22 -24.14
CA LEU A 235 1.70 1.94 -23.27
C LEU A 235 1.17 3.22 -23.93
N GLY A 236 1.70 3.56 -25.10
CA GLY A 236 1.27 4.61 -26.00
C GLY A 236 -0.05 4.31 -26.72
N LYS A 237 -0.10 4.67 -28.00
CA LYS A 237 -1.26 4.48 -28.89
C LYS A 237 -1.76 3.04 -28.95
N LYS A 238 -0.85 2.05 -28.82
CA LYS A 238 -1.21 0.63 -28.82
C LYS A 238 -2.18 0.28 -27.68
N LEU A 239 -1.92 0.79 -26.47
CA LEU A 239 -2.81 0.60 -25.32
C LEU A 239 -4.16 1.28 -25.56
N GLU A 240 -4.15 2.54 -26.00
CA GLU A 240 -5.38 3.30 -26.28
C GLU A 240 -6.28 2.60 -27.31
N ASN A 241 -5.69 2.06 -28.38
CA ASN A 241 -6.44 1.34 -29.40
C ASN A 241 -7.00 0.01 -28.88
N TYR A 242 -6.25 -0.68 -28.03
CA TYR A 242 -6.70 -1.93 -27.40
C TYR A 242 -7.88 -1.69 -26.45
N VAL A 243 -7.78 -0.71 -25.56
CA VAL A 243 -8.80 -0.49 -24.51
C VAL A 243 -10.13 0.03 -25.06
N LYS A 244 -10.12 0.71 -26.22
CA LYS A 244 -11.35 1.14 -26.92
C LYS A 244 -12.24 -0.02 -27.38
N GLN A 245 -11.66 -1.21 -27.57
CA GLN A 245 -12.39 -2.40 -28.04
C GLN A 245 -12.99 -3.22 -26.88
N LEU A 246 -12.73 -2.82 -25.63
CA LEU A 246 -13.21 -3.55 -24.46
C LEU A 246 -14.72 -3.38 -24.28
N PRO A 247 -15.40 -4.37 -23.66
CA PRO A 247 -16.85 -4.32 -23.43
C PRO A 247 -17.29 -3.26 -22.42
N VAL A 248 -16.33 -2.64 -21.70
CA VAL A 248 -16.54 -1.59 -20.71
C VAL A 248 -15.85 -0.32 -21.19
N PRO A 249 -16.50 0.86 -21.12
CA PRO A 249 -15.87 2.13 -21.44
C PRO A 249 -14.55 2.29 -20.66
N THR A 250 -13.45 2.26 -21.39
CA THR A 250 -12.10 2.33 -20.82
C THR A 250 -11.30 3.37 -21.59
N PHE A 251 -10.68 4.30 -20.88
CA PHE A 251 -9.86 5.35 -21.48
C PHE A 251 -8.58 5.57 -20.70
N VAL A 252 -7.59 6.15 -21.39
CA VAL A 252 -6.26 6.43 -20.85
C VAL A 252 -6.13 7.94 -20.65
N LEU A 253 -5.80 8.35 -19.43
CA LEU A 253 -5.40 9.72 -19.09
C LEU A 253 -3.87 9.75 -18.97
N ARG A 254 -3.21 10.63 -19.72
CA ARG A 254 -1.75 10.77 -19.69
C ARG A 254 -1.30 12.05 -19.01
N THR A 255 -0.30 11.95 -18.15
CA THR A 255 0.43 13.11 -17.65
C THR A 255 1.67 13.39 -18.51
N VAL A 256 2.01 14.67 -18.66
CA VAL A 256 3.23 15.09 -19.39
C VAL A 256 4.48 14.78 -18.58
N ASN A 257 4.42 15.03 -17.27
CA ASN A 257 5.52 14.83 -16.34
C ASN A 257 5.15 13.78 -15.29
N ARG A 258 6.15 13.05 -14.81
CA ARG A 258 6.00 12.10 -13.71
C ARG A 258 5.63 12.85 -12.44
N SER A 259 4.39 12.65 -11.99
CA SER A 259 3.77 13.35 -10.87
C SER A 259 3.82 12.56 -9.57
N GLY A 260 3.93 11.23 -9.68
CA GLY A 260 3.93 10.27 -8.57
C GLY A 260 2.54 9.69 -8.29
N LEU A 261 2.53 8.53 -7.62
CA LEU A 261 1.33 7.73 -7.37
C LEU A 261 0.17 8.52 -6.75
N ILE A 262 0.45 9.38 -5.76
CA ILE A 262 -0.59 10.15 -5.05
C ILE A 262 -1.26 11.15 -6.00
N ARG A 263 -0.47 11.93 -6.74
CA ARG A 263 -1.00 12.96 -7.66
C ARG A 263 -1.74 12.34 -8.83
N ALA A 264 -1.21 11.25 -9.38
CA ALA A 264 -1.89 10.50 -10.43
C ALA A 264 -3.24 9.91 -9.95
N ARG A 265 -3.32 9.43 -8.70
CA ARG A 265 -4.59 8.99 -8.08
C ARG A 265 -5.59 10.13 -7.95
N LEU A 266 -5.14 11.30 -7.46
CA LEU A 266 -5.97 12.50 -7.36
C LEU A 266 -6.44 12.99 -8.73
N LEU A 267 -5.59 12.90 -9.75
CA LEU A 267 -5.94 13.25 -11.13
C LEU A 267 -7.06 12.33 -11.64
N GLY A 268 -6.94 11.02 -11.42
CA GLY A 268 -8.00 10.07 -11.76
C GLY A 268 -9.30 10.35 -11.00
N ALA A 269 -9.21 10.57 -9.68
CA ALA A 269 -10.37 10.89 -8.84
C ALA A 269 -11.09 12.17 -9.29
N LYS A 270 -10.35 13.20 -9.77
CA LYS A 270 -10.94 14.44 -10.32
C LYS A 270 -11.83 14.21 -11.55
N HIS A 271 -11.61 13.13 -12.29
CA HIS A 271 -12.41 12.79 -13.47
C HIS A 271 -13.64 11.93 -13.11
N VAL A 272 -13.73 11.41 -11.89
CA VAL A 272 -14.87 10.61 -11.45
C VAL A 272 -15.94 11.50 -10.81
N THR A 273 -17.19 11.26 -11.17
CA THR A 273 -18.34 12.04 -10.67
C THR A 273 -19.01 11.47 -9.42
N GLU A 274 -18.83 10.17 -9.16
CA GLU A 274 -19.54 9.41 -8.11
C GLU A 274 -18.54 8.56 -7.29
N VAL A 275 -18.85 7.29 -7.05
CA VAL A 275 -17.99 6.36 -6.32
C VAL A 275 -16.81 5.95 -7.19
N PHE A 276 -15.62 5.91 -6.59
CA PHE A 276 -14.43 5.40 -7.26
C PHE A 276 -13.66 4.41 -6.41
N VAL A 277 -13.00 3.46 -7.09
CA VAL A 277 -12.08 2.52 -6.46
C VAL A 277 -10.73 2.64 -7.14
N ILE A 278 -9.70 2.84 -6.34
CA ILE A 278 -8.32 2.91 -6.81
C ILE A 278 -7.70 1.51 -6.76
N GLN A 279 -7.18 1.05 -7.90
CA GLN A 279 -6.37 -0.16 -7.97
C GLN A 279 -4.96 0.14 -8.48
N ASN A 280 -4.02 -0.72 -8.10
CA ASN A 280 -2.68 -0.71 -8.66
C ASN A 280 -2.66 -1.51 -9.97
N GLY A 281 -1.74 -1.19 -10.89
CA GLY A 281 -1.59 -1.85 -12.19
C GLY A 281 -1.19 -3.34 -12.15
N ILE A 282 -0.84 -3.88 -10.98
CA ILE A 282 -0.53 -5.31 -10.77
C ILE A 282 -1.52 -5.88 -9.75
N THR A 283 -2.80 -5.90 -10.11
CA THR A 283 -3.86 -6.46 -9.26
C THR A 283 -4.64 -7.53 -10.02
N SER A 284 -4.99 -8.62 -9.33
CA SER A 284 -5.97 -9.58 -9.85
C SER A 284 -7.06 -9.73 -8.82
N THR A 285 -8.21 -9.13 -9.11
CA THR A 285 -9.41 -9.25 -8.29
C THR A 285 -9.92 -10.68 -8.37
N ARG A 286 -10.42 -11.23 -7.26
CA ARG A 286 -11.03 -12.58 -7.23
C ARG A 286 -12.55 -12.50 -7.37
N LYS A 287 -13.15 -11.52 -6.70
CA LYS A 287 -14.56 -11.14 -6.78
C LYS A 287 -14.69 -9.71 -6.24
N PHE A 288 -15.46 -8.85 -6.90
CA PHE A 288 -15.89 -7.60 -6.28
C PHE A 288 -17.20 -7.85 -5.53
N GLY A 289 -17.21 -7.62 -4.21
CA GLY A 289 -18.45 -7.43 -3.46
C GLY A 289 -19.00 -6.02 -3.67
N ALA A 290 -20.24 -5.77 -3.25
CA ALA A 290 -20.82 -4.41 -3.23
C ALA A 290 -20.11 -3.44 -2.27
N LEU A 291 -19.20 -3.95 -1.43
CA LEU A 291 -18.38 -3.17 -0.51
C LEU A 291 -16.96 -2.94 -1.04
N ASP A 292 -16.60 -3.64 -2.12
CA ASP A 292 -15.32 -3.45 -2.83
C ASP A 292 -15.49 -2.51 -4.04
N LEU A 293 -16.73 -2.11 -4.35
CA LEU A 293 -17.17 -1.18 -5.39
C LEU A 293 -17.94 -0.03 -4.75
#